data_AF-A0A8T4T790-F1
#
_entry.id   AF-A0A8T4T790-F1
#
_cell.length_a   1.000
_cell.length_b   1.000
_cell.length_c   1.000
_cell.angle_alpha   90.00
_cell.angle_beta   90.00
_cell.angle_gamma   90.00
#
_symmetry.space_group_name_H-M   'P 1'
#
loop_
_entity.id
_entity.type
_entity.pdbx_description
1 polymer ?
#
loop_
_entity_poly.entity_id
_entity_poly.type
_entity_poly.pdbx_seq_one_letter_code
_entity_poly.pdbx_strand_id
1 'polypeptide(L)'
;MVDNRPIKKWRSGNIQGAIWYNEREVDGSILGFKTFSLSRNWKKKGEETWRSDVINNLRRNDIGRLIVILNKVQEELYLEEHGDN
;
A
#
# COMPACT_ATOMS: atom_id res chain seq x y z
N MET A 1 -7.91 -17.30 18.02
CA MET A 1 -7.04 -16.71 16.98
C MET A 1 -7.69 -15.40 16.56
N VAL A 2 -7.11 -14.25 16.90
CA VAL A 2 -7.66 -12.95 16.47
C VAL A 2 -7.53 -12.90 14.96
N ASP A 3 -8.67 -12.89 14.29
CA ASP A 3 -8.78 -12.88 12.85
C ASP A 3 -8.10 -11.58 12.36
N ASN A 4 -6.89 -11.71 11.80
CA ASN A 4 -6.09 -10.58 11.32
C ASN A 4 -6.74 -10.05 10.03
N ARG A 5 -7.91 -9.44 10.18
CA ARG A 5 -8.68 -8.85 9.11
C ARG A 5 -8.36 -7.36 9.05
N PRO A 6 -8.21 -6.81 7.84
CA PRO A 6 -8.02 -5.38 7.70
C PRO A 6 -9.28 -4.65 8.16
N ILE A 7 -9.09 -3.59 8.93
CA ILE A 7 -10.14 -2.70 9.43
C ILE A 7 -10.93 -2.12 8.26
N LYS A 8 -10.22 -1.71 7.20
CA LYS A 8 -10.80 -1.10 6.02
C LYS A 8 -9.92 -1.33 4.80
N LYS A 9 -10.55 -1.44 3.63
CA LYS A 9 -9.91 -1.62 2.33
C LYS A 9 -10.46 -0.63 1.32
N TRP A 10 -9.60 -0.20 0.40
CA TRP A 10 -9.94 0.58 -0.78
C TRP A 10 -9.25 -0.03 -1.99
N ARG A 11 -9.88 0.07 -3.16
CA ARG A 11 -9.35 -0.49 -4.40
C ARG A 11 -9.56 0.47 -5.54
N SER A 12 -8.55 0.61 -6.39
CA SER A 12 -8.61 1.28 -7.69
C SER A 12 -7.98 0.35 -8.72
N GLY A 13 -8.83 -0.28 -9.55
CA GLY A 13 -8.40 -1.29 -10.51
C GLY A 13 -7.65 -2.45 -9.84
N ASN A 14 -6.38 -2.61 -10.18
CA ASN A 14 -5.50 -3.64 -9.63
C ASN A 14 -4.66 -3.19 -8.43
N ILE A 15 -4.77 -1.93 -8.00
CA ILE A 15 -4.12 -1.40 -6.79
C ILE A 15 -5.12 -1.41 -5.63
N GLN A 16 -4.66 -1.78 -4.43
CA GLN A 16 -5.47 -1.84 -3.22
C GLN A 16 -4.68 -1.28 -2.03
N GLY A 17 -5.34 -0.44 -1.22
CA GLY A 17 -4.85 -0.02 0.09
C GLY A 17 -5.68 -0.67 1.20
N ALA A 18 -5.05 -1.12 2.28
CA ALA A 18 -5.74 -1.72 3.42
C ALA A 18 -5.17 -1.19 4.75
N ILE A 19 -6.02 -0.89 5.73
CA ILE A 19 -5.60 -0.54 7.09
C ILE A 19 -5.75 -1.76 7.99
N TRP A 20 -4.77 -1.95 8.87
CA TRP A 20 -4.68 -3.06 9.81
C TRP A 20 -4.57 -2.52 11.23
N TYR A 21 -5.15 -3.23 12.19
CA TYR A 21 -4.90 -3.01 13.61
C TYR A 21 -3.95 -4.10 14.08
N ASN A 22 -2.83 -3.69 14.68
CA ASN A 22 -1.84 -4.60 15.22
C ASN A 22 -1.67 -4.29 16.69
N GLU A 23 -1.36 -5.32 17.45
CA GLU A 23 -1.05 -5.21 18.86
C GLU A 23 0.39 -5.67 19.04
N ARG A 24 1.14 -4.96 19.88
CA ARG A 24 2.47 -5.38 20.31
C ARG A 24 2.53 -5.25 21.82
N GLU A 25 2.98 -6.32 22.45
CA GLU A 25 3.31 -6.31 23.87
C GLU A 25 4.68 -5.63 24.06
N VAL A 26 4.72 -4.63 24.94
CA VAL A 26 5.95 -3.95 25.36
C VAL A 26 5.86 -3.79 26.87
N ASP A 27 6.83 -4.34 27.60
CA ASP A 27 6.95 -4.25 29.06
C ASP A 27 5.66 -4.65 29.82
N GLY A 28 5.02 -5.74 29.39
CA GLY A 28 3.79 -6.27 29.99
C GLY A 28 2.52 -5.46 29.67
N SER A 29 2.63 -4.41 28.86
CA SER A 29 1.50 -3.60 28.38
C SER A 29 1.22 -3.88 26.90
N ILE A 30 -0.05 -4.09 26.55
CA ILE A 30 -0.48 -4.26 25.15
C ILE A 30 -0.65 -2.88 24.51
N LEU A 31 0.22 -2.54 23.56
CA LEU A 31 0.11 -1.33 22.77
C LEU A 31 -0.50 -1.64 21.40
N GLY A 32 -1.70 -1.12 21.18
CA GLY A 32 -2.38 -1.17 19.88
C GLY A 32 -1.92 -0.05 18.94
N PHE A 33 -1.64 -0.39 17.69
CA PHE A 33 -1.33 0.59 16.64
C PHE A 33 -1.91 0.21 15.28
N LYS A 34 -2.11 1.23 14.45
CA LYS A 34 -2.58 1.03 13.07
C LYS A 34 -1.42 1.05 12.09
N THR A 35 -1.45 0.13 11.13
CA THR A 35 -0.59 0.16 9.93
C THR A 35 -1.47 0.15 8.70
N PHE A 36 -0.86 0.39 7.55
CA PHE A 36 -1.51 0.14 6.27
C PHE A 36 -0.61 -0.67 5.35
N SER A 37 -1.22 -1.30 4.35
CA SER A 37 -0.52 -1.95 3.26
C SER A 37 -1.01 -1.41 1.93
N LEU A 38 -0.11 -1.42 0.94
CA LEU A 38 -0.39 -1.13 -0.45
C LEU A 38 -0.08 -2.38 -1.26
N SER A 39 -1.02 -2.85 -2.06
CA SER A 39 -0.86 -4.06 -2.87
C SER A 39 -1.23 -3.83 -4.33
N ARG A 40 -0.53 -4.50 -5.24
CA ARG A 40 -0.84 -4.56 -6.66
C ARG A 40 -1.07 -6.01 -7.07
N ASN A 41 -2.19 -6.26 -7.73
CA ASN A 41 -2.50 -7.57 -8.29
C ASN A 41 -2.17 -7.59 -9.79
N TRP A 42 -1.60 -8.67 -10.27
CA TRP A 42 -1.27 -8.82 -11.69
C TRP A 42 -1.22 -10.29 -12.09
N LYS A 43 -1.39 -10.53 -13.39
CA LYS A 43 -1.31 -11.86 -14.02
C LYS A 43 -0.25 -11.77 -15.11
N LYS A 44 0.68 -12.73 -15.13
CA LYS A 44 1.71 -12.80 -16.17
C LYS A 44 1.08 -13.30 -17.47
N LYS A 45 1.49 -12.75 -18.62
CA LYS A 45 1.00 -13.23 -19.91
C LYS A 45 1.36 -14.71 -20.08
N GLY A 46 0.36 -15.56 -20.29
CA GLY A 46 0.53 -17.00 -20.46
C GLY A 46 0.54 -17.83 -19.16
N GLU A 47 0.37 -17.22 -17.98
CA GLU A 47 0.17 -17.94 -16.72
C GLU A 47 -1.26 -17.77 -16.23
N GLU A 48 -1.88 -18.82 -15.67
CA GLU A 48 -3.22 -18.72 -15.04
C GLU A 48 -3.20 -18.14 -13.62
N THR A 49 -2.02 -18.07 -13.00
CA THR A 49 -1.86 -17.67 -11.60
C THR A 49 -1.86 -16.15 -11.43
N TRP A 50 -2.77 -15.66 -10.58
CA TRP A 50 -2.73 -14.29 -10.09
C TRP A 50 -1.65 -14.11 -9.04
N ARG A 51 -0.87 -13.04 -9.17
CA ARG A 51 0.18 -12.65 -8.24
C ARG A 51 -0.20 -11.34 -7.56
N SER A 52 0.30 -11.15 -6.35
CA SER A 52 0.06 -9.95 -5.55
C SER A 52 1.37 -9.48 -4.94
N ASP A 53 1.81 -8.28 -5.32
CA ASP A 53 2.90 -7.61 -4.64
C ASP A 53 2.32 -6.78 -3.51
N VAL A 54 2.89 -6.86 -2.31
CA VAL A 54 2.35 -6.18 -1.14
C VAL A 54 3.48 -5.49 -0.37
N ILE A 55 3.36 -4.18 -0.20
CA ILE A 55 4.15 -3.40 0.74
C ILE A 55 3.36 -3.36 2.06
N ASN A 56 3.86 -4.04 3.08
CA ASN A 56 3.20 -4.19 4.38
C ASN A 56 3.78 -3.24 5.43
N ASN A 57 3.06 -3.11 6.56
CA ASN A 57 3.52 -2.44 7.78
C ASN A 57 3.87 -0.95 7.64
N LEU A 58 3.32 -0.27 6.64
CA LEU A 58 3.47 1.17 6.49
C LEU A 58 2.76 1.88 7.65
N ARG A 59 3.41 2.90 8.19
CA ARG A 59 2.96 3.70 9.34
C ARG A 59 2.26 4.96 8.87
N ARG A 60 1.43 5.56 9.71
CA ARG A 60 0.72 6.82 9.38
C ARG A 60 1.65 7.90 8.79
N ASN A 61 2.89 8.00 9.28
CA ASN A 61 3.87 8.98 8.81
C ASN A 61 4.37 8.70 7.38
N ASP A 62 4.25 7.47 6.89
CA ASP A 62 4.63 7.11 5.52
C ASP A 62 3.65 7.68 4.49
N ILE A 63 2.39 7.93 4.87
CA ILE A 63 1.35 8.43 3.97
C ILE A 63 1.77 9.77 3.35
N GLY A 64 2.24 10.72 4.17
CA GLY A 64 2.67 12.03 3.68
C GLY A 64 3.83 11.93 2.70
N ARG A 65 4.82 11.07 2.98
CA ARG A 65 5.97 10.82 2.09
C ARG A 65 5.54 10.18 0.78
N LEU A 66 4.65 9.20 0.83
CA LEU A 66 4.10 8.54 -0.36
C LEU A 66 3.31 9.52 -1.24
N ILE A 67 2.48 10.39 -0.65
CA ILE A 67 1.75 11.41 -1.42
C ILE A 67 2.72 12.31 -2.19
N VAL A 68 3.78 12.80 -1.56
CA VAL A 68 4.79 13.65 -2.21
C VAL A 68 5.45 12.92 -3.39
N ILE A 69 5.89 11.68 -3.18
CA ILE A 69 6.53 10.87 -4.23
C ILE A 69 5.54 10.59 -5.37
N LEU A 70 4.31 10.18 -5.06
CA LEU A 70 3.29 9.85 -6.06
C LEU A 70 2.92 11.07 -6.91
N ASN A 71 2.81 12.25 -6.29
CA ASN A 71 2.56 13.49 -7.03
C ASN A 71 3.73 13.83 -7.97
N LYS A 72 4.98 13.65 -7.53
CA LYS A 72 6.17 13.90 -8.38
C LYS A 72 6.29 12.91 -9.53
N VAL A 73 6.01 11.63 -9.27
CA VAL A 73 5.95 10.60 -10.32
C VAL A 73 4.82 10.90 -11.31
N GLN A 74 3.68 11.40 -10.83
CA GLN A 74 2.59 11.81 -11.70
C GLN A 74 2.96 13.03 -12.56
N GLU A 75 3.63 14.03 -11.98
CA GLU A 75 4.14 15.19 -12.72
C GLU A 75 5.04 14.74 -13.87
N GLU A 76 6.05 13.92 -13.60
CA GLU A 76 6.95 13.38 -14.62
C GLU A 76 6.20 12.62 -15.72
N LEU A 77 5.42 11.61 -15.34
CA LEU A 77 4.82 10.67 -16.30
C LEU A 77 3.72 11.28 -17.18
N TYR A 78 3.07 12.36 -16.73
CA TYR A 78 1.93 12.95 -17.44
C TYR A 78 2.18 14.35 -17.99
N LEU A 79 3.18 15.08 -17.48
CA LEU A 79 3.43 16.47 -17.88
C LEU A 79 4.75 16.64 -18.65
N GLU A 80 5.72 15.74 -18.51
CA GLU A 80 7.01 15.86 -19.22
C GLU A 80 7.01 15.23 -20.63
N GLU A 81 5.87 14.75 -21.13
CA GLU A 81 5.76 14.12 -22.46
C GLU A 81 5.94 15.06 -23.67
N HIS A 82 6.33 16.33 -23.54
CA HIS A 82 6.47 17.27 -24.68
C HIS A 82 7.84 18.00 -24.71
N GLY A 83 8.94 17.25 -24.54
CA GLY A 83 10.30 17.80 -24.54
C GLY A 83 11.27 17.25 -25.61
N ASP A 84 10.87 16.28 -26.45
CA ASP A 84 11.73 15.74 -27.52
C ASP A 84 11.21 16.16 -28.90
N ASN A 85 11.78 17.25 -29.41
CA ASN A 85 11.79 17.67 -30.81
C ASN A 85 13.25 17.76 -31.26
#